data_AF-A0A4V5ZXR5-F1
#
_entry.id   AF-A0A4V5ZXR5-F1
#
_cell.length_a   1.000
_cell.length_b   1.000
_cell.length_c   1.000
_cell.angle_alpha   90.00
_cell.angle_beta   90.00
_cell.angle_gamma   90.00
#
_symmetry.space_group_name_H-M   'P 1'
#
loop_
_entity.id
_entity.type
_entity.pdbx_description
1 polymer ?
#
loop_
_entity_poly.entity_id
_entity_poly.type
_entity_poly.pdbx_seq_one_letter_code
_entity_poly.pdbx_strand_id
1 'polypeptide(L)'
;MNSNYLWTDDNQNTVTNQALFLMDKVCSLVGGSSTPHVYPMPPTVLNLQSDTRAAFPLGFGLAHHYVRPRAALIGDAAHRIHPLAGQGVNLGWSDVVALSKVLEKIADHGADFGSTTYLSEYDSTSQRHNVPVMVAVDWLNRLYNTSFGPLVFLRSLGLTGVNRLTPLKDLIMHKASG
;
A
#
# COMPACT_ATOMS: atom_id res chain seq x y z
N MET A 1 -8.36 -1.05 23.27
CA MET A 1 -8.90 -1.66 22.03
C MET A 1 -8.26 -3.03 21.90
N ASN A 2 -9.04 -4.10 22.05
CA ASN A 2 -8.56 -5.48 22.00
C ASN A 2 -7.98 -5.78 20.60
N SER A 3 -6.69 -6.12 20.51
CA SER A 3 -6.01 -6.41 19.23
C SER A 3 -6.40 -7.74 18.58
N ASN A 4 -7.42 -8.43 19.12
CA ASN A 4 -7.83 -9.75 18.66
C ASN A 4 -8.65 -9.68 17.36
N TYR A 5 -9.32 -8.56 17.07
CA TYR A 5 -10.20 -8.43 15.89
C TYR A 5 -9.49 -8.53 14.53
N LEU A 6 -8.18 -8.35 14.48
CA LEU A 6 -7.40 -8.51 13.24
C LEU A 6 -7.10 -9.98 12.92
N TRP A 7 -7.33 -10.90 13.87
CA TRP A 7 -6.84 -12.28 13.81
C TRP A 7 -7.90 -13.35 14.09
N THR A 8 -9.10 -12.97 14.54
CA THR A 8 -10.20 -13.93 14.72
C THR A 8 -11.01 -14.08 13.44
N ASP A 9 -11.24 -15.33 13.03
CA ASP A 9 -12.17 -15.73 11.97
C ASP A 9 -13.66 -15.48 12.32
N ASP A 10 -13.94 -14.74 13.39
CA ASP A 10 -15.26 -14.52 13.99
C ASP A 10 -16.29 -13.87 13.05
N ASN A 11 -15.86 -13.39 11.86
CA ASN A 11 -16.72 -12.78 10.85
C ASN A 11 -16.66 -13.45 9.47
N GLN A 12 -16.04 -14.64 9.35
CA GLN A 12 -16.06 -15.37 8.09
C GLN A 12 -17.40 -16.08 7.90
N ASN A 13 -17.97 -15.94 6.69
CA ASN A 13 -19.25 -16.56 6.36
C ASN A 13 -19.10 -18.09 6.41
N THR A 14 -19.96 -18.76 7.19
CA THR A 14 -19.89 -20.22 7.45
C THR A 14 -19.98 -21.03 6.16
N VAL A 15 -20.73 -20.54 5.17
CA VAL A 15 -20.84 -21.16 3.84
C VAL A 15 -19.51 -21.10 3.09
N THR A 16 -18.80 -19.98 3.16
CA THR A 16 -17.50 -19.79 2.50
C THR A 16 -16.43 -20.68 3.13
N ASN A 17 -16.42 -20.81 4.47
CA ASN A 17 -15.48 -21.69 5.17
C ASN A 17 -15.77 -23.16 4.90
N GLN A 18 -17.04 -23.56 4.79
CA GLN A 18 -17.40 -24.91 4.35
C GLN A 18 -16.99 -25.17 2.90
N ALA A 19 -17.19 -24.21 2.00
CA ALA A 19 -16.78 -24.33 0.60
C ALA A 19 -15.25 -24.45 0.46
N LEU A 20 -14.49 -23.61 1.17
CA LEU A 20 -13.03 -23.68 1.24
C LEU A 20 -12.55 -25.02 1.79
N PHE A 21 -13.15 -25.52 2.87
CA PHE A 21 -12.81 -26.82 3.45
C PHE A 21 -13.11 -27.99 2.49
N LEU A 22 -14.22 -27.94 1.77
CA LEU A 22 -14.56 -28.95 0.76
C LEU A 22 -13.60 -28.89 -0.43
N MET A 23 -13.28 -27.69 -0.90
CA MET A 23 -12.32 -27.46 -1.96
C MET A 23 -10.93 -27.96 -1.58
N ASP A 24 -10.52 -27.72 -0.34
CA ASP A 24 -9.24 -28.18 0.21
C ASP A 24 -9.17 -29.71 0.29
N LYS A 25 -10.27 -30.36 0.71
CA LYS A 25 -10.40 -31.82 0.66
C LYS A 25 -10.35 -32.38 -0.76
N VAL A 26 -10.96 -31.70 -1.73
CA VAL A 26 -10.93 -32.13 -3.14
C VAL A 26 -9.52 -31.93 -3.72
N CYS A 27 -8.87 -30.80 -3.48
CA CYS A 27 -7.50 -30.53 -3.91
C CYS A 27 -6.49 -31.50 -3.29
N SER A 28 -6.63 -31.82 -2.01
CA SER A 28 -5.76 -32.80 -1.34
C SER A 28 -5.93 -34.23 -1.84
N LEU A 29 -7.13 -34.60 -2.31
CA LEU A 29 -7.36 -35.88 -2.98
C LEU A 29 -6.76 -35.94 -4.40
N VAL A 30 -6.62 -34.80 -5.07
CA VAL A 30 -6.02 -34.70 -6.42
C VAL A 30 -4.48 -34.56 -6.37
N GLY A 31 -3.87 -34.63 -5.17
CA GLY A 31 -2.43 -34.59 -4.97
C GLY A 31 -1.85 -33.20 -4.71
N GLY A 32 -2.69 -32.19 -4.47
CA GLY A 32 -2.27 -30.89 -3.97
C GLY A 32 -2.07 -30.93 -2.46
N SER A 33 -0.83 -30.87 -1.97
CA SER A 33 -0.58 -30.74 -0.54
C SER A 33 -1.01 -29.36 -0.03
N SER A 34 -2.17 -29.26 0.59
CA SER A 34 -2.61 -28.07 1.31
C SER A 34 -1.76 -27.90 2.57
N THR A 35 -0.80 -26.98 2.55
CA THR A 35 -0.16 -26.55 3.80
C THR A 35 -1.21 -25.81 4.62
N PRO A 36 -1.47 -26.19 5.89
CA PRO A 36 -2.32 -25.39 6.75
C PRO A 36 -1.80 -23.94 6.75
N HIS A 37 -2.67 -22.97 6.47
CA HIS A 37 -2.33 -21.55 6.55
C HIS A 37 -2.10 -21.20 8.03
N VAL A 38 -0.89 -21.45 8.53
CA VAL A 38 -0.46 -20.96 9.83
C VAL A 38 -0.13 -19.49 9.64
N TYR A 39 -1.01 -18.60 10.10
CA TYR A 39 -0.65 -17.19 10.23
C TYR A 39 0.54 -17.11 11.19
N PRO A 40 1.72 -16.64 10.74
CA PRO A 40 2.83 -16.45 11.66
C PRO A 40 2.40 -15.40 12.68
N MET A 41 2.31 -15.81 13.95
CA MET A 41 2.01 -14.89 15.04
C MET A 41 3.04 -13.76 14.98
N PRO A 42 2.62 -12.48 15.05
CA PRO A 42 3.56 -11.39 15.07
C PRO A 42 4.54 -11.60 16.24
N PRO A 43 5.83 -11.25 16.06
CA PRO A 43 6.83 -11.44 17.09
C PRO A 43 6.39 -10.73 18.37
N THR A 44 6.35 -11.45 19.47
CA THR A 44 6.04 -10.85 20.78
C THR A 44 7.25 -10.04 21.22
N VAL A 45 7.03 -8.77 21.56
CA VAL A 45 8.09 -7.91 22.10
C VAL A 45 8.49 -8.46 23.47
N LEU A 46 9.69 -9.06 23.56
CA LEU A 46 10.17 -9.65 24.82
C LEU A 46 10.66 -8.58 25.79
N ASN A 47 11.42 -7.59 25.29
CA ASN A 47 11.97 -6.48 26.08
C ASN A 47 12.26 -5.28 25.17
N LEU A 48 12.25 -4.07 25.74
CA LEU A 48 12.74 -2.86 25.08
C LEU A 48 14.17 -2.58 25.53
N GLN A 49 15.08 -2.34 24.60
CA GLN A 49 16.44 -1.96 24.93
C GLN A 49 16.48 -0.49 25.35
N SER A 50 16.74 -0.24 26.64
CA SER A 50 16.83 1.10 27.21
C SER A 50 17.93 1.93 26.51
N ASP A 51 17.70 3.25 26.41
CA ASP A 51 18.65 4.24 25.88
C ASP A 51 19.12 4.02 24.42
N THR A 52 18.34 3.31 23.62
CA THR A 52 18.61 3.13 22.18
C THR A 52 17.61 3.88 21.30
N ARG A 53 18.11 4.44 20.20
CA ARG A 53 17.29 5.06 19.15
C ARG A 53 17.57 4.34 17.84
N ALA A 54 16.55 3.69 17.29
CA ALA A 54 16.62 3.16 15.93
C ALA A 54 16.47 4.30 14.93
N ALA A 55 17.31 4.31 13.90
CA ALA A 55 17.18 5.21 12.75
C ALA A 55 17.03 4.35 11.50
N PHE A 56 16.03 4.69 10.69
CA PHE A 56 15.80 4.05 9.40
C PHE A 56 16.08 5.09 8.31
N PRO A 57 16.87 4.75 7.28
CA PRO A 57 17.17 5.68 6.20
C PRO A 57 15.88 6.05 5.48
N LEU A 58 15.53 7.32 5.52
CA LEU A 58 14.33 7.83 4.86
C LEU A 58 14.66 8.06 3.39
N GLY A 59 14.13 7.17 2.56
CA GLY A 59 14.31 7.22 1.11
C GLY A 59 12.99 7.45 0.42
N PHE A 60 13.01 8.30 -0.60
CA PHE A 60 12.00 8.29 -1.64
C PHE A 60 12.44 7.25 -2.69
N GLY A 61 11.55 6.33 -3.04
CA GLY A 61 11.79 5.34 -4.07
C GLY A 61 10.51 5.00 -4.81
N LEU A 62 10.55 4.93 -6.12
CA LEU A 62 9.41 4.52 -6.94
C LEU A 62 9.91 3.53 -7.99
N ALA A 63 9.30 2.35 -8.03
CA ALA A 63 9.54 1.41 -9.11
C ALA A 63 8.91 1.96 -10.41
N HIS A 64 9.67 1.96 -11.51
CA HIS A 64 9.13 2.38 -12.82
C HIS A 64 8.08 1.40 -13.37
N HIS A 65 8.17 0.13 -12.96
CA HIS A 65 7.24 -0.93 -13.34
C HIS A 65 6.91 -1.72 -12.09
N TYR A 66 5.62 -1.80 -11.74
CA TYR A 66 5.21 -2.59 -10.58
C TYR A 66 5.08 -4.06 -10.96
N VAL A 67 4.98 -4.38 -12.25
CA VAL A 67 4.76 -5.74 -12.73
C VAL A 67 5.78 -6.15 -13.78
N ARG A 68 6.10 -7.44 -13.77
CA ARG A 68 6.87 -8.16 -14.78
C ARG A 68 6.16 -9.51 -15.04
N PRO A 69 6.50 -10.25 -16.10
CA PRO A 69 5.92 -11.58 -16.31
C PRO A 69 6.06 -12.42 -15.03
N ARG A 70 4.92 -12.87 -14.49
CA ARG A 70 4.83 -13.69 -13.26
C ARG A 70 5.35 -13.01 -11.97
N ALA A 71 5.47 -11.69 -11.93
CA ALA A 71 5.90 -10.97 -10.73
C ALA A 71 5.16 -9.63 -10.57
N ALA A 72 4.77 -9.31 -9.34
CA ALA A 72 4.19 -8.03 -8.97
C ALA A 72 4.85 -7.51 -7.67
N LEU A 73 5.16 -6.22 -7.65
CA LEU A 73 5.68 -5.48 -6.50
C LEU A 73 4.51 -4.72 -5.85
N ILE A 74 4.45 -4.73 -4.52
CA ILE A 74 3.44 -4.01 -3.72
C ILE A 74 4.09 -3.32 -2.52
N GLY A 75 3.44 -2.29 -1.98
CA GLY A 75 3.90 -1.58 -0.78
C GLY A 75 5.32 -1.01 -0.92
N ASP A 76 6.12 -1.11 0.15
CA ASP A 76 7.49 -0.57 0.21
C ASP A 76 8.45 -1.10 -0.87
N ALA A 77 8.11 -2.22 -1.51
CA ALA A 77 8.85 -2.76 -2.65
C ALA A 77 8.52 -2.04 -3.97
N ALA A 78 7.30 -1.52 -4.12
CA ALA A 78 6.85 -0.77 -5.28
C ALA A 78 7.05 0.74 -5.11
N HIS A 79 6.80 1.27 -3.92
CA HIS A 79 6.93 2.69 -3.60
C HIS A 79 7.35 2.89 -2.14
N ARG A 80 8.34 3.75 -1.95
CA ARG A 80 8.85 4.20 -0.66
C ARG A 80 8.65 5.71 -0.57
N ILE A 81 7.95 6.15 0.46
CA ILE A 81 7.49 7.54 0.59
C ILE A 81 8.07 8.13 1.86
N HIS A 82 8.34 9.44 1.83
CA HIS A 82 8.82 10.14 3.00
C HIS A 82 7.82 9.97 4.16
N PRO A 83 8.26 9.51 5.35
CA PRO A 83 7.38 9.14 6.45
C PRO A 83 6.68 10.31 7.13
N LEU A 84 6.76 11.53 6.58
CA LEU A 84 6.08 12.71 7.12
C LEU A 84 4.56 12.49 7.26
N ALA A 85 4.00 11.52 6.51
CA ALA A 85 2.57 11.26 6.49
C ALA A 85 2.14 9.92 7.13
N GLY A 86 3.06 9.01 7.51
CA GLY A 86 2.67 7.68 8.02
C GLY A 86 1.83 6.84 7.03
N GLN A 87 1.84 7.18 5.74
CA GLN A 87 0.92 6.63 4.73
C GLN A 87 1.40 5.32 4.08
N GLY A 88 2.63 4.84 4.35
CA GLY A 88 3.21 3.68 3.68
C GLY A 88 2.35 2.42 3.78
N VAL A 89 1.84 2.13 4.98
CA VAL A 89 0.91 0.99 5.21
C VAL A 89 -0.39 1.15 4.43
N ASN A 90 -0.99 2.34 4.44
CA ASN A 90 -2.26 2.57 3.75
C ASN A 90 -2.11 2.40 2.23
N LEU A 91 -0.99 2.84 1.67
CA LEU A 91 -0.69 2.67 0.26
C LEU A 91 -0.40 1.21 -0.09
N GLY A 92 0.27 0.47 0.79
CA GLY A 92 0.43 -0.98 0.68
C GLY A 92 -0.92 -1.72 0.71
N TRP A 93 -1.86 -1.33 1.57
CA TRP A 93 -3.21 -1.90 1.57
C TRP A 93 -3.99 -1.58 0.30
N SER A 94 -3.87 -0.36 -0.21
CA SER A 94 -4.46 0.03 -1.50
C SER A 94 -3.96 -0.87 -2.64
N ASP A 95 -2.66 -1.18 -2.66
CA ASP A 95 -2.09 -2.12 -3.63
C ASP A 95 -2.65 -3.53 -3.50
N VAL A 96 -2.82 -4.05 -2.27
CA VAL A 96 -3.40 -5.37 -2.03
C VAL A 96 -4.83 -5.43 -2.55
N VAL A 97 -5.64 -4.41 -2.29
CA VAL A 97 -7.03 -4.34 -2.78
C VAL A 97 -7.07 -4.28 -4.30
N ALA A 98 -6.22 -3.48 -4.93
CA ALA A 98 -6.14 -3.36 -6.38
C ALA A 98 -5.67 -4.67 -7.04
N LEU A 99 -4.64 -5.30 -6.49
CA LEU A 99 -4.10 -6.55 -6.99
C LEU A 99 -5.10 -7.71 -6.83
N SER A 100 -5.80 -7.82 -5.69
CA SER A 100 -6.82 -8.85 -5.46
C SER A 100 -7.90 -8.82 -6.54
N LYS A 101 -8.43 -7.63 -6.87
CA LYS A 101 -9.45 -7.46 -7.91
C LYS A 101 -8.97 -7.94 -9.29
N VAL A 102 -7.70 -7.69 -9.61
CA VAL A 102 -7.10 -8.16 -10.87
C VAL A 102 -6.94 -9.68 -10.86
N LEU A 103 -6.50 -10.27 -9.74
CA LEU A 103 -6.35 -11.72 -9.59
C LEU A 103 -7.70 -12.44 -9.66
N GLU A 104 -8.75 -11.91 -9.03
CA GLU A 104 -10.13 -12.40 -9.13
C GLU A 104 -10.59 -12.40 -10.59
N LYS A 105 -10.39 -11.29 -11.29
CA LYS A 105 -10.71 -11.19 -12.73
C LYS A 105 -9.95 -12.23 -13.57
N ILE A 106 -8.67 -12.46 -13.30
CA ILE A 106 -7.89 -13.49 -14.00
C ILE A 106 -8.50 -14.87 -13.77
N ALA A 107 -8.86 -15.19 -12.53
CA ALA A 107 -9.47 -16.46 -12.16
C ALA A 107 -10.81 -16.66 -12.88
N ASP A 108 -11.67 -15.63 -12.89
CA ASP A 108 -12.98 -15.67 -13.57
C ASP A 108 -12.86 -15.91 -15.08
N HIS A 109 -11.82 -15.38 -15.71
CA HIS A 109 -11.57 -15.55 -17.15
C HIS A 109 -10.77 -16.82 -17.48
N GLY A 110 -10.30 -17.58 -16.47
CA GLY A 110 -9.42 -18.74 -16.68
C GLY A 110 -8.07 -18.38 -17.33
N ALA A 111 -7.59 -17.15 -17.13
CA ALA A 111 -6.35 -16.66 -17.72
C ALA A 111 -5.12 -17.02 -16.86
N ASP A 112 -3.90 -16.88 -17.41
CA ASP A 112 -2.66 -17.06 -16.64
C ASP A 112 -2.45 -15.89 -15.66
N PHE A 113 -2.26 -16.21 -14.37
CA PHE A 113 -1.88 -15.25 -13.32
C PHE A 113 -0.56 -14.53 -13.61
N GLY A 114 0.29 -15.12 -14.46
CA GLY A 114 1.51 -14.52 -14.96
C GLY A 114 1.34 -13.49 -16.07
N SER A 115 0.14 -13.34 -16.61
CA SER A 115 -0.14 -12.53 -17.79
C SER A 115 0.02 -11.04 -17.52
N THR A 116 0.98 -10.42 -18.21
CA THR A 116 1.20 -8.98 -18.15
C THR A 116 -0.01 -8.19 -18.63
N THR A 117 -0.88 -8.76 -19.47
CA THR A 117 -2.09 -8.09 -19.95
C THR A 117 -3.01 -7.73 -18.80
N TYR A 118 -3.27 -8.68 -17.89
CA TYR A 118 -4.12 -8.43 -16.72
C TYR A 118 -3.36 -7.65 -15.64
N LEU A 119 -2.11 -8.02 -15.36
CA LEU A 119 -1.30 -7.35 -14.34
C LEU A 119 -1.01 -5.86 -14.68
N SER A 120 -1.06 -5.47 -15.96
CA SER A 120 -0.94 -4.06 -16.36
C SER A 120 -2.10 -3.19 -15.87
N GLU A 121 -3.27 -3.77 -15.61
CA GLU A 121 -4.41 -3.09 -15.01
C GLU A 121 -4.07 -2.65 -13.57
N TYR A 122 -3.41 -3.52 -12.81
CA TYR A 122 -2.88 -3.19 -11.47
C TYR A 122 -1.81 -2.10 -11.55
N ASP A 123 -0.78 -2.27 -12.39
CA ASP A 123 0.32 -1.29 -12.53
C ASP A 123 -0.22 0.11 -12.89
N SER A 124 -1.11 0.19 -13.88
CA SER A 124 -1.69 1.47 -14.29
C SER A 124 -2.60 2.12 -13.22
N THR A 125 -3.37 1.32 -12.49
CA THR A 125 -4.29 1.82 -11.45
C THR A 125 -3.51 2.31 -10.24
N SER A 126 -2.55 1.53 -9.74
CA SER A 126 -1.68 1.93 -8.63
C SER A 126 -0.79 3.12 -9.00
N GLN A 127 -0.23 3.18 -10.21
CA GLN A 127 0.57 4.34 -10.63
C GLN A 127 -0.28 5.62 -10.73
N ARG A 128 -1.50 5.56 -11.26
CA ARG A 128 -2.40 6.73 -11.32
C ARG A 128 -2.75 7.27 -9.93
N HIS A 129 -2.84 6.39 -8.93
CA HIS A 129 -3.14 6.79 -7.56
C HIS A 129 -1.89 7.29 -6.83
N ASN A 130 -0.78 6.56 -6.89
CA ASN A 130 0.40 6.78 -6.04
C ASN A 130 1.33 7.86 -6.60
N VAL A 131 1.53 7.93 -7.93
CA VAL A 131 2.50 8.85 -8.56
C VAL A 131 2.20 10.33 -8.29
N PRO A 132 0.97 10.84 -8.40
CA PRO A 132 0.69 12.25 -8.14
C PRO A 132 0.99 12.67 -6.70
N VAL A 133 0.65 11.83 -5.72
CA VAL A 133 0.92 12.08 -4.30
C VAL A 133 2.42 12.10 -4.05
N MET A 134 3.12 11.12 -4.60
CA MET A 134 4.57 10.99 -4.47
C MET A 134 5.33 12.17 -5.08
N VAL A 135 4.95 12.60 -6.28
CA VAL A 135 5.53 13.78 -6.94
C VAL A 135 5.28 15.04 -6.12
N ALA A 136 4.06 15.23 -5.59
CA ALA A 136 3.74 16.38 -4.76
C ALA A 136 4.61 16.42 -3.48
N VAL A 137 4.81 15.28 -2.82
CA VAL A 137 5.65 15.16 -1.63
C VAL A 137 7.12 15.44 -1.95
N ASP A 138 7.66 14.91 -3.06
CA ASP A 138 9.06 15.16 -3.45
C ASP A 138 9.30 16.63 -3.82
N TRP A 139 8.37 17.25 -4.57
CA TRP A 139 8.43 18.68 -4.87
C TRP A 139 8.36 19.54 -3.62
N LEU A 140 7.49 19.19 -2.67
CA LEU A 140 7.39 19.89 -1.40
C LEU A 140 8.72 19.74 -0.62
N ASN A 141 9.24 18.52 -0.49
CA ASN A 141 10.50 18.26 0.18
C ASN A 141 11.67 19.05 -0.44
N ARG A 142 11.76 19.09 -1.78
CA ARG A 142 12.74 19.90 -2.50
C ARG A 142 12.56 21.41 -2.25
N LEU A 143 11.33 21.90 -2.25
CA LEU A 143 11.01 23.30 -1.96
C LEU A 143 11.45 23.71 -0.54
N TYR A 144 11.26 22.83 0.44
CA TYR A 144 11.63 23.08 1.84
C TYR A 144 13.13 22.89 2.11
N ASN A 145 13.82 22.01 1.38
CA ASN A 145 15.26 21.78 1.52
C ASN A 145 16.14 22.73 0.67
N THR A 146 15.54 23.54 -0.21
CA THR A 146 16.30 24.51 -1.02
C THR A 146 16.53 25.81 -0.26
N SER A 147 17.80 26.14 -0.01
CA SER A 147 18.25 27.35 0.71
C SER A 147 18.44 28.59 -0.19
N PHE A 148 17.69 28.70 -1.29
CA PHE A 148 17.81 29.81 -2.25
C PHE A 148 16.87 30.96 -1.85
N GLY A 149 17.43 32.15 -1.57
CA GLY A 149 16.70 33.31 -1.00
C GLY A 149 15.38 33.71 -1.68
N PRO A 150 15.28 33.74 -3.02
CA PRO A 150 14.01 34.00 -3.73
C PRO A 150 12.94 32.93 -3.51
N LEU A 151 13.32 31.65 -3.36
CA LEU A 151 12.40 30.53 -3.12
C LEU A 151 11.79 30.60 -1.72
N VAL A 152 12.56 31.07 -0.73
CA VAL A 152 12.08 31.27 0.65
C VAL A 152 11.02 32.39 0.70
N PHE A 153 11.17 33.44 -0.11
CA PHE A 153 10.17 34.50 -0.24
C PHE A 153 8.88 34.00 -0.93
N LEU A 154 9.04 33.19 -1.98
CA LEU A 154 7.93 32.52 -2.67
C LEU A 154 7.20 31.51 -1.78
N ARG A 155 7.92 30.81 -0.88
CA ARG A 155 7.34 29.92 0.15
C ARG A 155 6.41 30.69 1.08
N SER A 156 6.84 31.85 1.55
CA SER A 156 6.05 32.72 2.43
C SER A 156 4.82 33.28 1.72
N LEU A 157 4.95 33.73 0.47
CA LEU A 157 3.82 34.20 -0.34
C LEU A 157 2.85 33.08 -0.72
N GLY A 158 3.35 31.88 -1.02
CA GLY A 158 2.53 30.70 -1.32
C GLY A 158 1.71 30.25 -0.11
N LEU A 159 2.29 30.24 1.09
CA LEU A 159 1.56 29.92 2.32
C LEU A 159 0.46 30.96 2.61
N THR A 160 0.74 32.26 2.41
CA THR A 160 -0.25 33.33 2.56
C THR A 160 -1.34 33.28 1.48
N GLY A 161 -0.99 32.90 0.24
CA GLY A 161 -1.92 32.75 -0.87
C GLY A 161 -2.86 31.55 -0.71
N VAL A 162 -2.33 30.38 -0.30
CA VAL A 162 -3.13 29.17 -0.01
C VAL A 162 -4.05 29.41 1.20
N ASN A 163 -3.59 30.16 2.21
CA ASN A 163 -4.42 30.51 3.37
C ASN A 163 -5.58 31.48 3.02
N ARG A 164 -5.53 32.15 1.85
CA ARG A 164 -6.61 32.99 1.32
C ARG A 164 -7.54 32.26 0.36
N LEU A 165 -7.23 31.03 -0.04
CA LEU A 165 -8.01 30.20 -0.97
C LEU A 165 -8.63 29.02 -0.21
N THR A 166 -9.62 29.31 0.63
CA THR A 166 -10.43 28.35 1.39
C THR A 166 -10.91 27.11 0.60
N PRO A 167 -11.40 27.21 -0.66
CA PRO A 167 -11.89 26.02 -1.38
C PRO A 167 -10.79 25.00 -1.76
N LEU A 168 -9.53 25.44 -1.87
CA LEU A 168 -8.42 24.53 -2.18
C LEU A 168 -8.02 23.69 -0.97
N LYS A 169 -8.18 24.25 0.24
CA LYS A 169 -7.93 23.56 1.51
C LYS A 169 -8.93 22.42 1.72
N ASP A 170 -10.20 22.65 1.38
CA ASP A 170 -11.25 21.64 1.48
C ASP A 170 -11.05 20.49 0.49
N LEU A 171 -10.59 20.79 -0.74
CA LEU A 171 -10.26 19.77 -1.75
C LEU A 171 -9.09 18.88 -1.33
N ILE A 172 -8.04 19.47 -0.72
CA ILE A 172 -6.87 18.74 -0.23
C ILE A 172 -7.23 17.88 0.98
N MET A 173 -8.03 18.41 1.92
CA MET A 173 -8.50 17.62 3.08
C MET A 173 -9.36 16.46 2.63
N HIS A 174 -10.29 16.67 1.70
CA HIS A 174 -11.17 15.62 1.18
C HIS A 174 -10.39 14.51 0.44
N LYS A 175 -9.29 14.87 -0.21
CA LYS A 175 -8.39 13.92 -0.90
C LYS A 175 -7.39 13.23 0.03
N ALA A 176 -7.14 13.78 1.22
CA ALA A 176 -6.28 13.19 2.24
C ALA A 176 -7.03 12.30 3.24
N SER A 177 -8.35 12.44 3.34
CA SER A 177 -9.23 11.63 4.20
C SER A 177 -9.88 10.43 3.50
N GLY A 178 -9.59 10.21 2.21
CA GLY A 178 -10.13 9.13 1.39
C GLY A 178 -9.19 7.93 1.32
#